data_AF-A0A9Q3I1H4-F1
#
_entry.id   AF-A0A9Q3I1H4-F1
#
_cell.length_a   1.000
_cell.length_b   1.000
_cell.length_c   1.000
_cell.angle_alpha   90.00
_cell.angle_beta   90.00
_cell.angle_gamma   90.00
#
_symmetry.space_group_name_H-M   'P 1'
#
loop_
_entity.id
_entity.type
_entity.pdbx_description
1 polymer ?
#
loop_
_entity_poly.entity_id
_entity_poly.type
_entity_poly.pdbx_seq_one_letter_code
_entity_poly.pdbx_strand_id
1 'polypeptide(L)'
;MNTALLFWNNKISTCGNFKIIISDRDPKFTSEFWTNLYDMIGNKLSFSTAYHPQTDGLAERMIQSMQDILKRFCAYGMESKDHEGYNHEWVTLLPEVQLAYNTSQHSTTGTSPSLVEKGWNPLLPVDHLKKNLLAIHPTAKNFMICERRLVKQLPNA
;
A
#
# COMPACT_ATOMS: atom_id res chain seq x y z
N MET A 1 -16.27 7.75 11.10
CA MET A 1 -15.43 8.97 11.07
C MET A 1 -13.95 8.64 10.81
N ASN A 2 -13.25 7.87 11.66
CA ASN A 2 -11.81 7.61 11.53
C ASN A 2 -11.38 7.01 10.18
N THR A 3 -12.15 6.06 9.62
CA THR A 3 -11.86 5.46 8.31
C THR A 3 -11.98 6.45 7.15
N ALA A 4 -12.95 7.37 7.21
CA ALA A 4 -13.12 8.42 6.20
C ALA A 4 -11.96 9.42 6.24
N LEU A 5 -11.48 9.79 7.44
CA LEU A 5 -10.29 10.63 7.60
C LEU A 5 -9.03 9.94 7.07
N LEU A 6 -8.85 8.65 7.35
CA LEU A 6 -7.73 7.87 6.81
C LEU A 6 -7.79 7.81 5.28
N PHE A 7 -8.96 7.58 4.69
CA PHE A 7 -9.13 7.60 3.24
C PHE A 7 -8.81 8.97 2.63
N TRP A 8 -9.32 10.04 3.24
CA TRP A 8 -9.05 11.41 2.79
C TRP A 8 -7.56 11.73 2.83
N ASN A 9 -6.92 11.50 3.98
CA ASN A 9 -5.53 11.86 4.23
C ASN A 9 -4.53 11.03 3.41
N ASN A 10 -4.87 9.79 3.04
CA ASN A 10 -3.92 8.90 2.34
C ASN A 10 -4.22 8.70 0.85
N LYS A 11 -5.43 9.04 0.38
CA LYS A 11 -5.81 8.84 -1.04
C LYS A 11 -6.24 10.13 -1.71
N ILE A 12 -7.26 10.80 -1.19
CA ILE A 12 -7.76 12.03 -1.82
C ILE A 12 -6.71 13.14 -1.81
N SER A 13 -5.99 13.32 -0.70
CA SER A 13 -4.92 14.32 -0.57
C SER A 13 -3.75 14.11 -1.56
N THR A 14 -3.52 12.85 -1.96
CA THR A 14 -2.32 12.45 -2.72
C THR A 14 -2.61 12.31 -4.21
N CYS A 15 -3.77 11.75 -4.56
CA CYS A 15 -4.16 11.48 -5.95
C CYS A 15 -5.18 12.49 -6.49
N GLY A 16 -5.75 13.34 -5.63
CA GLY A 16 -6.90 14.17 -5.96
C GLY A 16 -8.20 13.37 -5.95
N ASN A 17 -9.24 13.96 -6.54
CA ASN A 17 -10.57 13.37 -6.52
C ASN A 17 -10.83 12.41 -7.69
N PHE A 18 -11.70 11.42 -7.49
CA PHE A 18 -12.03 10.40 -8.49
C PHE A 18 -13.39 10.67 -9.14
N LYS A 19 -13.48 10.53 -10.47
CA LYS A 19 -14.77 10.63 -11.17
C LYS A 19 -15.70 9.47 -10.83
N ILE A 20 -15.14 8.26 -10.75
CA ILE A 20 -15.89 7.02 -10.49
C ILE A 20 -15.04 6.18 -9.54
N ILE A 21 -15.67 5.63 -8.51
CA ILE A 21 -15.10 4.60 -7.63
C ILE A 21 -15.91 3.34 -7.85
N ILE A 22 -15.22 2.24 -8.17
CA ILE A 22 -15.84 0.93 -8.32
C ILE A 22 -15.52 0.11 -7.08
N SER A 23 -16.55 -0.43 -6.45
CA SER A 23 -16.43 -1.24 -5.23
C SER A 23 -17.30 -2.49 -5.30
N ASP A 24 -17.00 -3.49 -4.48
CA ASP A 24 -17.94 -4.56 -4.20
C ASP A 24 -19.17 -4.07 -3.41
N ARG A 25 -20.12 -4.97 -3.16
CA ARG A 25 -21.31 -4.70 -2.38
C ARG A 25 -21.12 -4.92 -0.87
N ASP A 26 -19.90 -4.78 -0.33
CA ASP A 26 -19.70 -4.81 1.13
C ASP A 26 -20.56 -3.70 1.77
N PRO A 27 -21.31 -4.01 2.86
CA PRO A 27 -22.16 -3.05 3.58
C PRO A 27 -21.47 -1.73 3.95
N LYS A 28 -20.13 -1.72 4.09
CA LYS A 28 -19.36 -0.49 4.30
C LYS A 28 -19.58 0.49 3.15
N PHE A 29 -19.47 0.04 1.90
CA PHE A 29 -19.61 0.91 0.73
C PHE A 29 -21.07 1.19 0.36
N THR A 30 -22.00 0.30 0.71
CA THR A 30 -23.43 0.52 0.47
C THR A 30 -24.13 1.26 1.62
N SER A 31 -23.43 1.56 2.71
CA SER A 31 -24.00 2.30 3.83
C SER A 31 -24.32 3.74 3.44
N GLU A 32 -25.38 4.28 4.04
CA GLU A 32 -25.83 5.66 3.84
C GLU A 32 -24.71 6.69 4.08
N PHE A 33 -23.84 6.44 5.07
CA PHE A 33 -22.71 7.32 5.34
C PHE A 33 -21.76 7.42 4.13
N TRP A 34 -21.33 6.29 3.56
CA TRP A 34 -20.35 6.29 2.49
C TRP A 34 -20.96 6.74 1.17
N THR A 35 -22.21 6.38 0.86
CA THR A 35 -22.90 6.87 -0.34
C THR A 35 -23.04 8.39 -0.30
N ASN A 36 -23.50 8.95 0.83
CA ASN A 36 -23.62 10.41 0.97
C ASN A 36 -22.26 11.11 0.97
N LEU A 37 -21.23 10.51 1.57
CA LEU A 37 -19.88 11.07 1.55
C LEU A 37 -19.37 11.20 0.12
N TYR A 38 -19.48 10.14 -0.69
CA TYR A 38 -19.02 10.15 -2.08
C TYR A 38 -19.84 11.10 -2.97
N ASP A 39 -21.16 11.15 -2.78
CA ASP A 39 -22.01 12.10 -3.50
C ASP A 39 -21.64 13.56 -3.15
N MET A 40 -21.40 13.86 -1.87
CA MET A 40 -20.99 15.20 -1.41
C MET A 40 -19.66 15.65 -2.03
N ILE A 41 -18.71 14.74 -2.20
CA ILE A 41 -17.41 15.06 -2.81
C ILE A 41 -17.42 14.99 -4.35
N GLY A 42 -18.56 14.65 -4.96
CA GLY A 42 -18.76 14.63 -6.42
C GLY A 42 -18.28 13.36 -7.11
N ASN A 43 -18.16 12.25 -6.37
CA ASN A 43 -17.66 10.97 -6.89
C ASN A 43 -18.84 10.05 -7.19
N LYS A 44 -18.85 9.42 -8.36
CA LYS A 44 -19.83 8.38 -8.65
C LYS A 44 -19.38 7.05 -8.06
N LEU A 45 -20.06 6.59 -7.01
CA LEU A 45 -19.87 5.21 -6.51
C LEU A 45 -20.63 4.22 -7.41
N SER A 46 -19.95 3.22 -7.95
CA SER A 46 -20.51 2.15 -8.77
C SER A 46 -20.17 0.80 -8.16
N PHE A 47 -21.12 -0.14 -8.19
CA PHE A 47 -20.92 -1.45 -7.57
C PHE A 47 -20.64 -2.52 -8.61
N SER A 48 -19.62 -3.34 -8.39
CA SER A 48 -19.38 -4.54 -9.19
C SER A 48 -20.57 -5.50 -9.02
N THR A 49 -20.91 -6.19 -10.11
CA THR A 49 -21.86 -7.31 -10.04
C THR A 49 -21.08 -8.60 -9.83
N ALA A 50 -21.68 -9.59 -9.18
CA ALA A 50 -21.08 -10.91 -8.91
C ALA A 50 -20.50 -11.66 -10.14
N TYR A 51 -20.77 -11.19 -11.37
CA TYR A 51 -20.32 -11.78 -12.63
C TYR A 51 -19.58 -10.79 -13.56
N HIS A 52 -18.88 -9.78 -13.02
CA HIS A 52 -17.97 -8.92 -13.82
C HIS A 52 -16.48 -9.07 -13.42
N PRO A 53 -15.82 -10.19 -13.81
CA PRO A 53 -14.42 -10.46 -13.49
C PRO A 53 -13.43 -9.43 -14.06
N GLN A 54 -13.79 -8.71 -15.12
CA GLN A 54 -12.89 -7.73 -15.74
C GLN A 54 -12.68 -6.48 -14.89
N THR A 55 -13.74 -6.01 -14.22
CA THR A 55 -13.68 -4.78 -13.44
C THR A 55 -13.12 -5.02 -12.04
N ASP A 56 -13.57 -6.10 -11.39
CA ASP A 56 -13.12 -6.45 -10.04
C ASP A 56 -11.79 -7.22 -10.05
N GLY A 57 -11.57 -8.07 -11.06
CA GLY A 57 -10.43 -8.99 -11.08
C GLY A 57 -9.06 -8.33 -11.19
N LEU A 58 -8.96 -7.05 -11.57
CA LEU A 58 -7.72 -6.29 -11.45
C LEU A 58 -7.47 -5.87 -9.99
N ALA A 59 -8.49 -5.33 -9.33
CA ALA A 59 -8.41 -4.95 -7.92
C ALA A 59 -8.20 -6.20 -7.04
N GLU A 60 -8.91 -7.30 -7.29
CA GLU A 60 -8.77 -8.56 -6.57
C GLU A 60 -7.35 -9.13 -6.71
N ARG A 61 -6.78 -9.17 -7.92
CA ARG A 61 -5.39 -9.64 -8.14
C ARG A 61 -4.37 -8.76 -7.43
N MET A 62 -4.58 -7.43 -7.46
CA MET A 62 -3.73 -6.49 -6.73
C MET A 62 -3.83 -6.72 -5.22
N ILE A 63 -5.04 -6.85 -4.69
CA ILE A 63 -5.30 -7.12 -3.26
C ILE A 63 -4.65 -8.45 -2.86
N GLN A 64 -4.78 -9.50 -3.67
CA GLN A 64 -4.14 -10.80 -3.41
C GLN A 64 -2.62 -10.68 -3.38
N SER A 65 -2.02 -9.96 -4.34
CA SER A 65 -0.58 -9.70 -4.37
C SER A 65 -0.12 -8.97 -3.10
N MET A 66 -0.85 -7.94 -2.68
CA MET A 66 -0.56 -7.21 -1.44
C MET A 66 -0.69 -8.10 -0.20
N GLN A 67 -1.73 -8.93 -0.14
CA GLN A 67 -1.91 -9.89 0.96
C GLN A 67 -0.75 -10.88 1.04
N ASP A 68 -0.28 -11.39 -0.08
CA ASP A 68 0.84 -12.34 -0.10
C ASP A 68 2.16 -11.68 0.29
N ILE A 69 2.38 -10.42 -0.12
CA ILE A 69 3.49 -9.60 0.34
C ILE A 69 3.43 -9.42 1.87
N LEU A 70 2.28 -9.02 2.40
CA LEU A 70 2.09 -8.83 3.84
C LEU A 70 2.26 -10.13 4.62
N LYS A 71 1.72 -11.26 4.14
CA LYS A 71 1.91 -12.58 4.77
C LYS A 71 3.39 -12.94 4.84
N ARG A 72 4.13 -12.73 3.75
CA ARG A 72 5.59 -12.97 3.73
C ARG A 72 6.28 -12.06 4.73
N PHE A 73 5.92 -10.79 4.83
CA PHE A 73 6.54 -9.90 5.81
C PHE A 73 6.23 -10.28 7.26
N CYS A 74 4.98 -10.57 7.58
CA CYS A 74 4.62 -11.10 8.88
C CYS A 74 5.36 -12.42 9.19
N ALA A 75 5.53 -13.31 8.21
CA ALA A 75 6.20 -14.59 8.41
C ALA A 75 7.74 -14.50 8.47
N TYR A 76 8.37 -13.56 7.76
CA TYR A 76 9.84 -13.49 7.58
C TYR A 76 10.51 -12.35 8.34
N GLY A 77 9.78 -11.38 8.87
CA GLY A 77 10.42 -10.23 9.50
C GLY A 77 9.45 -9.24 10.08
N MET A 78 9.02 -9.48 11.31
CA MET A 78 9.14 -8.55 12.44
C MET A 78 8.51 -9.20 13.68
N GLU A 79 9.23 -10.14 14.27
CA GLU A 79 8.98 -10.55 15.64
C GLU A 79 9.40 -9.39 16.55
N SER A 80 8.52 -8.42 16.82
CA SER A 80 8.65 -7.68 18.10
C SER A 80 8.18 -8.64 19.16
N LYS A 81 9.13 -9.35 19.76
CA LYS A 81 8.86 -10.19 20.92
C LYS A 81 8.76 -9.27 22.12
N ASP A 82 7.54 -8.85 22.41
CA ASP A 82 7.25 -8.18 23.68
C ASP A 82 6.85 -9.25 24.71
N HIS A 83 6.74 -8.88 25.99
CA HIS A 83 6.41 -9.82 27.08
C HIS A 83 5.03 -10.50 26.91
N GLU A 84 4.23 -10.08 25.93
CA GLU A 84 2.86 -10.53 25.66
C GLU A 84 2.72 -11.43 24.41
N GLY A 85 3.77 -11.65 23.62
CA GLY A 85 3.75 -12.57 22.47
C GLY A 85 4.27 -11.97 21.17
N TYR A 86 3.95 -12.62 20.04
CA TYR A 86 4.31 -12.14 18.69
C TYR A 86 3.41 -10.96 18.29
N ASN A 87 3.88 -9.73 18.52
CA ASN A 87 3.20 -8.52 18.05
C ASN A 87 3.68 -8.17 16.64
N HIS A 88 2.94 -8.61 15.62
CA HIS A 88 3.19 -8.18 14.25
C HIS A 88 2.48 -6.84 14.04
N GLU A 89 3.18 -5.71 14.23
CA GLU A 89 2.68 -4.38 13.87
C GLU A 89 2.72 -4.18 12.33
N TRP A 90 2.06 -5.04 11.57
CA TRP A 90 2.04 -4.95 10.10
C TRP A 90 1.54 -3.59 9.57
N VAL A 91 0.77 -2.85 10.38
CA VAL A 91 0.30 -1.51 10.06
C VAL A 91 1.45 -0.52 9.91
N THR A 92 2.50 -0.63 10.75
CA THR A 92 3.67 0.28 10.67
C THR A 92 4.51 0.02 9.42
N LEU A 93 4.32 -1.12 8.77
CA LEU A 93 5.02 -1.54 7.55
C LEU A 93 4.32 -1.13 6.26
N LEU A 94 3.04 -0.78 6.34
CA LEU A 94 2.26 -0.40 5.16
C LEU A 94 2.91 0.68 4.29
N PRO A 95 3.52 1.75 4.84
CA PRO A 95 4.20 2.76 4.02
C PRO A 95 5.35 2.18 3.20
N GLU A 96 6.13 1.29 3.79
CA GLU A 96 7.30 0.71 3.12
C GLU A 96 6.89 -0.35 2.09
N VAL A 97 5.88 -1.16 2.40
CA VAL A 97 5.27 -2.10 1.45
C VAL A 97 4.70 -1.35 0.26
N GLN A 98 3.99 -0.24 0.49
CA GLN A 98 3.43 0.60 -0.56
C GLN A 98 4.53 1.20 -1.44
N LEU A 99 5.61 1.71 -0.84
CA LEU A 99 6.75 2.26 -1.58
C LEU A 99 7.41 1.19 -2.45
N ALA A 100 7.68 0.02 -1.87
CA ALA A 100 8.34 -1.08 -2.56
C ALA A 100 7.47 -1.64 -3.70
N TYR A 101 6.16 -1.79 -3.48
CA TYR A 101 5.22 -2.19 -4.53
C TYR A 101 5.16 -1.17 -5.67
N ASN A 102 4.99 0.12 -5.35
CA ASN A 102 4.82 1.18 -6.35
C ASN A 102 6.09 1.46 -7.17
N THR A 103 7.26 1.02 -6.72
CA THR A 103 8.55 1.18 -7.42
C THR A 103 9.03 -0.09 -8.11
N SER A 104 8.44 -1.25 -7.80
CA SER A 104 8.76 -2.51 -8.45
C SER A 104 8.13 -2.60 -9.83
N GLN A 105 8.86 -3.16 -10.78
CA GLN A 105 8.34 -3.39 -12.13
C GLN A 105 7.32 -4.53 -12.11
N HIS A 106 6.15 -4.31 -12.72
CA HIS A 106 5.14 -5.35 -12.86
C HIS A 106 5.28 -6.03 -14.22
N SER A 107 5.20 -7.36 -14.22
CA SER A 107 5.26 -8.27 -15.37
C SER A 107 4.21 -7.94 -16.43
N THR A 108 3.01 -7.53 -16.00
CA THR A 108 1.89 -7.24 -16.90
C THR A 108 2.08 -5.93 -17.67
N THR A 109 2.62 -4.90 -17.02
CA THR A 109 2.78 -3.56 -17.63
C THR A 109 4.20 -3.32 -18.15
N GLY A 110 5.17 -4.12 -17.73
CA GLY A 110 6.59 -3.89 -18.02
C GLY A 110 7.15 -2.63 -17.35
N THR A 111 6.43 -2.03 -16.41
CA THR A 111 6.82 -0.79 -15.73
C THR A 111 6.30 -0.76 -14.29
N SER A 112 6.84 0.12 -13.45
CA SER A 112 6.36 0.31 -12.08
C SER A 112 5.09 1.16 -12.03
N PRO A 113 4.21 0.95 -11.03
CA PRO A 113 3.01 1.76 -10.84
C PRO A 113 3.29 3.26 -10.72
N SER A 114 4.34 3.68 -10.00
CA SER A 114 4.67 5.10 -9.86
C SER A 114 5.00 5.74 -11.20
N LEU A 115 5.70 5.02 -12.08
CA LEU A 115 6.03 5.54 -13.40
C LEU A 115 4.76 5.69 -14.26
N VAL A 116 3.82 4.75 -14.16
CA VAL A 116 2.54 4.81 -14.88
C VAL A 116 1.65 5.93 -14.36
N GLU A 117 1.50 6.05 -13.04
CA GLU A 117 0.57 6.98 -12.39
C GLU A 117 1.12 8.42 -12.36
N LYS A 118 2.40 8.58 -12.04
CA LYS A 118 3.03 9.87 -11.74
C LYS A 118 4.06 10.31 -12.78
N GLY A 119 4.52 9.40 -13.64
CA GLY A 119 5.58 9.67 -14.62
C GLY A 119 7.00 9.61 -14.06
N TRP A 120 7.19 9.23 -12.79
CA TRP A 120 8.52 9.10 -12.18
C TRP A 120 8.53 8.05 -11.07
N ASN A 121 9.71 7.48 -10.79
CA ASN A 121 9.96 6.66 -9.61
C ASN A 121 10.69 7.49 -8.55
N PRO A 122 10.29 7.44 -7.28
CA PRO A 122 11.07 8.05 -6.21
C PRO A 122 12.42 7.37 -6.06
N LEU A 123 13.42 8.18 -5.70
CA LEU A 123 14.71 7.67 -5.25
C LEU A 123 14.51 6.95 -3.92
N LEU A 124 14.90 5.68 -3.86
CA LEU A 124 14.80 4.89 -2.65
C LEU A 124 16.02 5.17 -1.78
N PRO A 125 15.92 5.14 -0.44
CA PRO A 125 17.08 5.38 0.39
C PRO A 125 18.19 4.36 0.14
N VAL A 126 17.85 3.13 -0.27
CA VAL A 126 18.81 2.10 -0.71
C VAL A 126 19.73 2.57 -1.83
N ASP A 127 19.27 3.45 -2.71
CA ASP A 127 20.04 4.00 -3.83
C ASP A 127 21.14 4.97 -3.35
N HIS A 128 20.97 5.54 -2.15
CA HIS A 128 21.85 6.56 -1.57
C HIS A 128 22.56 6.11 -0.29
N LEU A 129 22.44 4.84 0.10
CA LEU A 129 23.12 4.31 1.28
C LEU A 129 24.64 4.41 1.13
N LYS A 130 25.24 5.37 1.85
CA LYS A 130 26.70 5.52 1.95
C LYS A 130 27.29 4.27 2.61
N LYS A 131 28.07 3.49 1.86
CA LYS A 131 28.70 2.23 2.31
C LYS A 131 29.65 2.40 3.51
N ASN A 132 30.16 3.62 3.72
CA ASN A 132 31.15 3.97 4.76
C ASN A 132 30.68 5.14 5.64
N LEU A 133 29.57 4.96 6.38
CA LEU A 133 29.19 5.91 7.43
C LEU A 133 30.04 5.63 8.68
N LEU A 134 31.06 6.47 8.91
CA LEU A 134 32.01 6.34 10.02
C LEU A 134 31.36 6.50 11.40
N ALA A 135 30.22 7.19 11.49
CA ALA A 135 29.43 7.33 12.69
C ALA A 135 27.94 7.47 12.32
N ILE A 136 27.11 6.51 12.74
CA ILE A 136 25.65 6.60 12.64
C ILE A 136 25.12 6.82 14.07
N HIS A 137 24.31 7.84 14.26
CA HIS A 137 23.65 8.09 15.54
C HIS A 137 22.82 6.85 15.96
N PRO A 138 22.87 6.37 17.21
CA PRO A 138 22.16 5.16 17.65
C PRO A 138 20.67 5.15 17.29
N THR A 139 19.96 6.27 17.43
CA THR A 139 18.54 6.39 17.05
C THR A 139 18.32 6.26 15.54
N ALA A 140 19.23 6.78 14.71
CA ALA A 140 19.14 6.65 13.26
C ALA A 140 19.43 5.21 12.79
N LYS A 141 20.28 4.48 13.54
CA LYS A 141 20.54 3.05 13.30
C LYS A 141 19.28 2.21 13.49
N ASN A 142 18.44 2.54 14.47
CA ASN A 142 17.18 1.84 14.72
C ASN A 142 16.13 2.08 13.62
N PHE A 143 16.22 3.18 12.88
CA PHE A 143 15.31 3.50 11.78
C PHE A 143 15.59 2.71 10.49
N MET A 144 16.83 2.23 10.29
CA MET A 144 17.29 1.62 9.03
C MET A 144 16.97 0.13 8.85
N ILE A 145 16.32 -0.53 9.82
CA ILE A 145 16.23 -2.00 9.86
C ILE A 145 15.24 -2.57 8.84
N CYS A 146 14.27 -1.79 8.37
CA CYS A 146 13.19 -2.33 7.54
C CYS A 146 13.48 -2.30 6.03
N GLU A 147 13.95 -1.19 5.45
CA GLU A 147 14.05 -1.04 3.98
C GLU A 147 14.93 -2.08 3.25
N ARG A 148 16.07 -2.48 3.85
CA ARG A 148 17.02 -3.40 3.17
C ARG A 148 16.47 -4.82 2.98
N ARG A 149 15.46 -5.23 3.76
CA ARG A 149 14.87 -6.57 3.68
C ARG A 149 13.69 -6.62 2.70
N LEU A 150 12.93 -5.53 2.58
CA LEU A 150 11.72 -5.47 1.74
C LEU A 150 12.04 -5.52 0.25
N VAL A 151 13.04 -4.75 -0.21
CA VAL A 151 13.39 -4.64 -1.65
C VAL A 151 13.91 -5.96 -2.22
N LYS A 152 14.54 -6.82 -1.40
CA LYS A 152 15.06 -8.12 -1.84
C LYS A 152 14.02 -9.25 -1.86
N GLN A 153 12.86 -9.04 -1.23
CA GLN A 153 11.87 -10.09 -1.00
C GLN A 153 10.61 -9.94 -1.86
N LEU A 154 10.44 -8.80 -2.54
CA LEU A 154 9.39 -8.66 -3.54
C LEU A 154 9.79 -9.47 -4.78
N PRO A 155 9.08 -10.55 -5.14
CA PRO A 155 9.22 -11.11 -6.47
C PRO A 155 8.85 -10.01 -7.48
N ASN A 156 9.39 -10.09 -8.70
CA ASN A 156 8.81 -9.36 -9.82
C ASN A 156 7.30 -9.68 -9.84
N ALA A 157 6.47 -8.69 -9.52
CA ALA A 157 5.02 -8.85 -9.46
C ALA A 157 4.44 -9.09 -10.86
#